data_AF-A0A2N0P5S3-F1
#
_entry.id   AF-A0A2N0P5S3-F1
#
_cell.length_a   1.000
_cell.length_b   1.000
_cell.length_c   1.000
_cell.angle_alpha   90.00
_cell.angle_beta   90.00
_cell.angle_gamma   90.00
#
_symmetry.space_group_name_H-M   'P 1'
#
loop_
_entity.id
_entity.type
_entity.pdbx_description
1 polymer ?
#
loop_
_entity_poly.entity_id
_entity_poly.type
_entity_poly.pdbx_seq_one_letter_code
_entity_poly.pdbx_strand_id
1 'polypeptide(L)'
;MDQLKEDQLEPNDITLSENENKEMELVLTRVTGKQIKNPGKKAMKLLPMQEPKPPLVMKVNIVVKSLDPIQFPTLTSYTNQMLQDLQRDGILNNVIGLDIIGQVREFKYDKKNDRMKLVGPNIGPYNVVPKESYIYALTLQNNHFLMLRHIKERWFRCLAYLTDHDSYSEFLNVFFTNKTTP
;
A
#
# COMPACT_ATOMS: atom_id res chain seq x y z
N MET A 1 14.47 8.53 11.85
CA MET A 1 13.15 9.19 11.70
C MET A 1 13.19 10.69 11.92
N ASP A 2 14.26 11.22 12.50
CA ASP A 2 14.47 12.64 12.86
C ASP A 2 14.44 13.66 11.71
N GLN A 3 14.06 13.24 10.50
CA GLN A 3 13.94 14.07 9.31
C GLN A 3 12.49 14.18 8.79
N LEU A 4 11.54 13.45 9.38
CA LEU A 4 10.12 13.58 9.03
C LEU A 4 9.50 14.74 9.78
N LYS A 5 8.62 15.46 9.10
CA LYS A 5 7.78 16.49 9.70
C LYS A 5 6.62 15.85 10.46
N GLU A 6 6.03 16.59 11.39
CA GLU A 6 4.91 16.12 12.20
C GLU A 6 3.71 15.67 11.33
N ASP A 7 3.43 16.40 10.25
CA ASP A 7 2.35 16.10 9.30
C ASP A 7 2.62 14.87 8.41
N GLN A 8 3.82 14.30 8.49
CA GLN A 8 4.23 13.07 7.80
C GLN A 8 4.18 11.84 8.72
N LEU A 9 4.04 12.04 10.02
CA LEU A 9 3.98 10.96 11.00
C LEU A 9 2.53 10.51 11.22
N GLU A 10 2.36 9.21 11.40
CA GLU A 10 1.06 8.64 11.68
C GLU A 10 0.56 9.05 13.08
N PRO A 11 -0.61 9.71 13.17
CA PRO A 11 -1.18 10.13 14.45
C PRO A 11 -1.52 8.95 15.37
N ASN A 12 -1.40 9.14 16.69
CA ASN A 12 -1.69 8.08 17.67
C ASN A 12 -3.19 7.73 17.77
N ASP A 13 -4.08 8.64 17.39
CA ASP A 13 -5.54 8.45 17.35
C ASP A 13 -6.02 7.82 16.04
N ILE A 14 -5.20 7.86 14.98
CA ILE A 14 -5.48 7.27 13.67
C ILE A 14 -4.32 6.33 13.32
N THR A 15 -4.28 5.19 14.03
CA THR A 15 -3.24 4.17 13.88
C THR A 15 -3.83 2.76 13.79
N LEU A 16 -3.10 1.87 13.11
CA LEU A 16 -3.38 0.43 13.19
C LEU A 16 -3.10 -0.10 14.60
N SER A 17 -3.89 -1.08 15.02
CA SER A 17 -3.65 -1.83 16.24
C SER A 17 -2.40 -2.70 16.15
N GLU A 18 -1.90 -3.14 17.31
CA GLU A 18 -0.72 -4.01 17.38
C GLU A 18 -0.93 -5.34 16.64
N ASN A 19 -2.14 -5.90 16.70
CA ASN A 19 -2.47 -7.13 15.98
C ASN A 19 -2.47 -6.93 14.47
N GLU A 20 -2.97 -5.78 13.99
CA GLU A 20 -2.90 -5.42 12.57
C GLU A 20 -1.44 -5.20 12.13
N ASN A 21 -0.59 -4.60 12.97
CA ASN A 21 0.85 -4.48 12.68
C ASN A 21 1.51 -5.86 12.57
N LYS A 22 1.20 -6.78 13.49
CA LYS A 22 1.72 -8.16 13.47
C LYS A 22 1.24 -8.93 12.25
N GLU A 23 -0.02 -8.79 11.89
CA GLU A 23 -0.55 -9.38 10.66
C GLU A 23 0.19 -8.85 9.44
N MET A 24 0.35 -7.53 9.33
CA MET A 24 1.07 -6.87 8.24
C MET A 24 2.52 -7.37 8.10
N GLU A 25 3.24 -7.48 9.22
CA GLU A 25 4.59 -8.03 9.26
C GLU A 25 4.62 -9.45 8.72
N LEU A 26 3.73 -10.31 9.19
CA LEU A 26 3.65 -11.71 8.75
C LEU A 26 3.34 -11.84 7.26
N VAL A 27 2.39 -11.06 6.73
CA VAL A 27 1.99 -11.17 5.31
C VAL A 27 3.03 -10.59 4.36
N LEU A 28 3.85 -9.63 4.80
CA LEU A 28 4.92 -9.05 3.98
C LEU A 28 6.26 -9.78 4.14
N THR A 29 6.43 -10.59 5.20
CA THR A 29 7.65 -11.37 5.39
C THR A 29 7.71 -12.51 4.36
N ARG A 30 8.81 -12.55 3.59
CA ARG A 30 9.08 -13.67 2.69
C ARG A 30 9.44 -14.90 3.52
N VAL A 31 8.64 -15.96 3.41
CA VAL A 31 8.88 -17.23 4.11
C VAL A 31 9.79 -18.12 3.28
N THR A 32 10.96 -18.46 3.80
CA THR A 32 11.91 -19.37 3.15
C THR A 32 11.26 -20.73 2.87
N GLY A 33 11.41 -21.24 1.65
CA GLY A 33 10.82 -22.53 1.23
C GLY A 33 9.35 -22.47 0.80
N LYS A 34 8.65 -21.35 1.01
CA LYS A 34 7.28 -21.16 0.51
C LYS A 34 7.30 -20.77 -0.96
N GLN A 35 6.57 -21.50 -1.79
CA GLN A 35 6.42 -21.18 -3.20
C GLN A 35 5.53 -19.94 -3.36
N ILE A 36 6.09 -18.87 -3.95
CA ILE A 36 5.35 -17.64 -4.27
C ILE A 36 4.41 -17.92 -5.43
N LYS A 37 3.13 -17.58 -5.24
CA LYS A 37 2.09 -17.63 -6.27
C LYS A 37 1.93 -16.24 -6.89
N ASN A 38 1.55 -16.21 -8.16
CA ASN A 38 1.33 -14.98 -8.92
C ASN A 38 -0.15 -14.83 -9.27
N PRO A 39 -1.03 -14.52 -8.29
CA PRO A 39 -2.47 -14.50 -8.53
C PRO A 39 -2.91 -13.35 -9.44
N GLY A 40 -2.15 -12.24 -9.49
CA GLY A 40 -2.51 -11.06 -10.28
C GLY A 40 -3.94 -10.61 -9.99
N LYS A 41 -4.74 -10.38 -11.05
CA LYS A 41 -6.16 -9.98 -10.91
C LYS A 41 -7.05 -11.05 -10.25
N LYS A 42 -6.62 -12.31 -10.16
CA LYS A 42 -7.40 -13.34 -9.43
C LYS A 42 -7.43 -13.07 -7.93
N ALA A 43 -6.47 -12.32 -7.39
CA ALA A 43 -6.47 -11.91 -5.99
C ALA A 43 -7.76 -11.18 -5.60
N MET A 44 -8.36 -10.42 -6.53
CA MET A 44 -9.64 -9.70 -6.35
C MET A 44 -10.84 -10.60 -6.08
N LYS A 45 -10.77 -11.87 -6.47
CA LYS A 45 -11.79 -12.88 -6.15
C LYS A 45 -11.47 -13.63 -4.86
N LEU A 46 -10.19 -13.80 -4.54
CA LEU A 46 -9.72 -14.60 -3.42
C LEU A 46 -9.74 -13.83 -2.08
N LEU A 47 -9.52 -12.51 -2.13
CA LEU A 47 -9.41 -11.64 -0.96
C LEU A 47 -10.31 -10.42 -1.12
N PRO A 48 -11.65 -10.60 -1.14
CA PRO A 48 -12.55 -9.46 -1.24
C PRO A 48 -12.32 -8.51 -0.08
N MET A 49 -12.33 -7.22 -0.36
CA MET A 49 -12.16 -6.18 0.64
C MET A 49 -13.24 -6.26 1.72
N GLN A 50 -12.83 -6.58 2.95
CA GLN A 50 -13.71 -6.66 4.12
C GLN A 50 -13.81 -5.33 4.88
N GLU A 51 -12.81 -4.46 4.71
CA GLU A 51 -12.76 -3.16 5.35
C GLU A 51 -13.64 -2.12 4.65
N PRO A 52 -14.08 -1.07 5.37
CA PRO A 52 -14.76 0.06 4.76
C PRO A 52 -13.90 0.64 3.64
N LYS A 53 -14.48 0.78 2.44
CA LYS A 53 -13.75 1.38 1.33
C LYS A 53 -13.39 2.84 1.67
N PRO A 54 -12.19 3.31 1.30
CA PRO A 54 -11.88 4.73 1.37
C PRO A 54 -12.88 5.52 0.49
N PRO A 55 -13.23 6.75 0.88
CA PRO A 55 -14.11 7.59 0.09
C PRO A 55 -13.45 7.95 -1.25
N LEU A 56 -14.27 8.21 -2.27
CA LEU A 56 -13.79 8.67 -3.58
C LEU A 56 -13.38 10.14 -3.51
N VAL A 57 -12.12 10.36 -3.13
CA VAL A 57 -11.51 11.69 -2.94
C VAL A 57 -10.34 11.91 -3.90
N MET A 58 -9.98 13.17 -4.11
CA MET A 58 -8.80 13.56 -4.90
C MET A 58 -7.54 13.79 -4.05
N LYS A 59 -7.71 13.91 -2.74
CA LYS A 59 -6.64 14.16 -1.78
C LYS A 59 -6.71 13.17 -0.63
N VAL A 60 -5.55 12.67 -0.23
CA VAL A 60 -5.38 11.67 0.82
C VAL A 60 -4.30 12.10 1.79
N ASN A 61 -4.33 11.53 2.99
CA ASN A 61 -3.26 11.68 3.97
C ASN A 61 -2.40 10.43 3.89
N ILE A 62 -1.11 10.58 3.60
CA ILE A 62 -0.14 9.49 3.50
C ILE A 62 0.91 9.71 4.56
N VAL A 63 0.99 8.78 5.52
CA VAL A 63 1.81 8.92 6.72
C VAL A 63 2.72 7.72 6.92
N VAL A 64 3.77 7.93 7.72
CA VAL A 64 4.78 6.94 8.09
C VAL A 64 4.61 6.59 9.57
N LYS A 65 4.78 5.30 9.92
CA LYS A 65 4.85 4.85 11.30
C LYS A 65 6.21 4.24 11.60
N SER A 66 6.83 4.66 12.71
CA SER A 66 7.96 3.91 13.29
C SER A 66 7.44 2.71 14.04
N LEU A 67 7.94 1.54 13.68
CA LEU A 67 7.71 0.31 14.42
C LEU A 67 9.00 -0.12 15.12
N ASP A 68 8.86 -0.94 16.15
CA ASP A 68 10.00 -1.54 16.84
C ASP A 68 10.72 -2.52 15.89
N PRO A 69 11.99 -2.28 15.53
CA PRO A 69 12.73 -3.14 14.59
C PRO A 69 12.90 -4.57 15.09
N ILE A 70 12.83 -4.83 16.40
CA ILE A 70 12.93 -6.18 16.96
C ILE A 70 11.65 -6.96 16.70
N GLN A 71 10.49 -6.30 16.82
CA GLN A 71 9.18 -6.92 16.63
C GLN A 71 8.72 -6.91 15.17
N PHE A 72 9.11 -5.89 14.40
CA PHE A 72 8.65 -5.65 13.03
C PHE A 72 9.83 -5.43 12.07
N PRO A 73 10.75 -6.39 11.93
CA PRO A 73 11.98 -6.22 11.16
C PRO A 73 11.72 -5.95 9.67
N THR A 74 10.74 -6.62 9.06
CA THR A 74 10.42 -6.47 7.63
C THR A 74 9.82 -5.10 7.35
N LEU A 75 8.79 -4.70 8.09
CA LEU A 75 8.17 -3.39 7.94
C LEU A 75 9.15 -2.26 8.22
N THR A 76 10.03 -2.42 9.21
CA THR A 76 11.06 -1.43 9.52
C THR A 76 12.09 -1.32 8.40
N SER A 77 12.52 -2.46 7.83
CA SER A 77 13.41 -2.48 6.67
C SER A 77 12.81 -1.77 5.47
N TYR A 78 11.56 -2.10 5.10
CA TYR A 78 10.87 -1.43 4.00
C TYR A 78 10.67 0.06 4.24
N THR A 79 10.29 0.46 5.46
CA THR A 79 10.10 1.87 5.80
C THR A 79 11.40 2.66 5.65
N ASN A 80 12.50 2.13 6.18
CA ASN A 80 13.80 2.80 6.10
C ASN A 80 14.28 2.93 4.64
N GLN A 81 14.18 1.85 3.86
CA GLN A 81 14.56 1.85 2.45
C GLN A 81 13.71 2.84 1.64
N MET A 82 12.39 2.79 1.83
CA MET A 82 11.43 3.69 1.19
C MET A 82 11.76 5.16 1.48
N LEU A 83 12.03 5.52 2.75
CA LEU A 83 12.37 6.90 3.11
C LEU A 83 13.67 7.37 2.45
N GLN A 84 14.71 6.54 2.44
CA GLN A 84 15.98 6.84 1.78
C GLN A 84 15.80 7.04 0.27
N ASP A 85 15.05 6.15 -0.38
CA ASP A 85 14.80 6.22 -1.81
C ASP A 85 13.94 7.42 -2.20
N LEU A 86 12.88 7.72 -1.45
CA LEU A 86 12.04 8.90 -1.68
C LEU A 86 12.80 10.21 -1.48
N GLN A 87 13.74 10.24 -0.53
CA GLN A 87 14.64 11.39 -0.32
C GLN A 87 15.63 11.53 -1.47
N ARG A 88 16.29 10.44 -1.87
CA ARG A 88 17.22 10.41 -3.01
C ARG A 88 16.55 10.90 -4.29
N ASP A 89 15.31 10.47 -4.51
CA ASP A 89 14.53 10.83 -5.70
C ASP A 89 13.86 12.21 -5.57
N GLY A 90 14.00 12.89 -4.42
CA GLY A 90 13.51 14.26 -4.22
C GLY A 90 12.00 14.41 -4.12
N ILE A 91 11.25 13.31 -3.90
CA ILE A 91 9.78 13.30 -3.93
C ILE A 91 9.13 13.06 -2.56
N LEU A 92 9.90 12.81 -1.50
CA LEU A 92 9.41 12.55 -0.14
C LEU A 92 8.28 13.52 0.28
N ASN A 93 8.54 14.82 0.19
CA ASN A 93 7.61 15.87 0.63
C ASN A 93 6.40 16.05 -0.29
N ASN A 94 6.41 15.43 -1.47
CA ASN A 94 5.34 15.53 -2.45
C ASN A 94 4.34 14.36 -2.32
N VAL A 95 4.75 13.27 -1.67
CA VAL A 95 3.97 12.02 -1.61
C VAL A 95 3.67 11.56 -0.19
N ILE A 96 4.37 12.08 0.82
CA ILE A 96 4.12 11.83 2.25
C ILE A 96 3.77 13.15 2.93
N GLY A 97 2.64 13.17 3.61
CA GLY A 97 2.07 14.31 4.31
C GLY A 97 0.55 14.29 4.31
N LEU A 98 -0.04 15.42 4.70
CA LEU A 98 -1.48 15.65 4.66
C LEU A 98 -1.91 16.23 3.31
N ASP A 99 -3.14 15.93 2.90
CA ASP A 99 -3.77 16.50 1.71
C ASP A 99 -2.98 16.33 0.39
N ILE A 100 -2.23 15.24 0.30
CA ILE A 100 -1.46 14.82 -0.87
C ILE A 100 -2.40 14.49 -2.02
N ILE A 101 -2.02 14.87 -3.25
CA ILE A 101 -2.77 14.50 -4.45
C ILE A 101 -2.72 12.98 -4.61
N GLY A 102 -3.89 12.37 -4.54
CA GLY A 102 -4.07 10.93 -4.62
C GLY A 102 -5.52 10.61 -4.92
N GLN A 103 -5.85 10.51 -6.20
CA GLN A 103 -7.22 10.22 -6.63
C GLN A 103 -7.55 8.76 -6.36
N VAL A 104 -8.41 8.51 -5.37
CA VAL A 104 -8.88 7.16 -5.04
C VAL A 104 -9.70 6.60 -6.18
N ARG A 105 -9.30 5.43 -6.67
CA ARG A 105 -9.95 4.72 -7.78
C ARG A 105 -10.79 3.57 -7.25
N GLU A 106 -11.88 3.28 -7.94
CA GLU A 106 -12.73 2.12 -7.63
C GLU A 106 -12.70 1.11 -8.78
N PHE A 107 -12.67 -0.17 -8.44
CA PHE A 107 -13.07 -1.23 -9.36
C PHE A 107 -14.47 -1.74 -8.99
N LYS A 108 -15.29 -1.94 -10.01
CA LYS A 108 -16.60 -2.61 -9.90
C LYS A 108 -16.54 -3.96 -10.59
N TYR A 109 -17.20 -4.94 -9.99
CA TYR A 109 -17.33 -6.26 -10.60
C TYR A 109 -18.28 -6.19 -11.79
N ASP A 110 -17.76 -6.46 -12.98
CA ASP A 110 -18.51 -6.59 -14.22
C ASP A 110 -18.99 -8.03 -14.38
N LYS A 111 -20.22 -8.28 -13.94
CA LYS A 111 -20.88 -9.61 -14.03
C LYS A 111 -20.91 -10.17 -15.44
N LYS A 112 -20.99 -9.33 -16.48
CA LYS A 112 -21.12 -9.79 -17.87
C LYS A 112 -19.83 -10.40 -18.40
N ASN A 113 -18.69 -9.88 -17.96
CA ASN A 113 -17.36 -10.27 -18.42
C ASN A 113 -16.55 -11.01 -17.34
N ASP A 114 -17.20 -11.35 -16.21
CA ASP A 114 -16.60 -11.99 -15.03
C ASP A 114 -15.25 -11.39 -14.60
N ARG A 115 -15.16 -10.05 -14.59
CA ARG A 115 -13.91 -9.32 -14.31
C ARG A 115 -14.15 -8.05 -13.51
N MET A 116 -13.14 -7.63 -12.76
CA MET A 116 -13.12 -6.29 -12.15
C MET A 116 -12.81 -5.24 -13.22
N LYS A 117 -13.63 -4.18 -13.28
CA LYS A 117 -13.48 -3.06 -14.21
C LYS A 117 -13.28 -1.77 -13.43
N LEU A 118 -12.29 -0.99 -13.85
CA LEU A 118 -12.05 0.35 -13.33
C LEU A 118 -13.26 1.25 -13.61
N VAL A 119 -13.67 2.03 -12.61
CA VAL A 119 -14.69 3.05 -12.76
C VAL A 119 -14.03 4.36 -13.23
N GLY A 120 -14.55 4.93 -14.30
CA GLY A 120 -14.08 6.20 -14.86
C GLY A 120 -12.88 6.06 -15.82
N PRO A 121 -12.03 7.10 -15.95
CA PRO A 121 -10.95 7.18 -16.95
C PRO A 121 -9.82 6.18 -16.67
N ASN A 122 -8.82 6.10 -17.56
CA ASN A 122 -7.65 5.23 -17.31
C ASN A 122 -6.86 5.65 -16.05
N ILE A 123 -6.03 4.73 -15.53
CA ILE A 123 -5.14 5.01 -14.39
C ILE A 123 -3.99 5.87 -14.89
N GLY A 124 -3.73 6.98 -14.21
CA GLY A 124 -2.58 7.86 -14.45
C GLY A 124 -1.73 8.04 -13.20
N PRO A 125 -0.73 8.92 -13.23
CA PRO A 125 -0.01 9.35 -12.04
C PRO A 125 -0.95 9.94 -10.98
N TYR A 126 -0.55 9.79 -9.72
CA TYR A 126 -1.29 10.20 -8.52
C TYR A 126 -2.67 9.56 -8.38
N ASN A 127 -2.84 8.32 -8.86
CA ASN A 127 -4.03 7.53 -8.59
C ASN A 127 -3.75 6.54 -7.47
N VAL A 128 -4.63 6.51 -6.47
CA VAL A 128 -4.61 5.52 -5.38
C VAL A 128 -5.49 4.35 -5.82
N VAL A 129 -4.84 3.27 -6.24
CA VAL A 129 -5.48 2.13 -6.91
C VAL A 129 -5.59 0.97 -5.93
N PRO A 130 -6.78 0.43 -5.66
CA PRO A 130 -6.94 -0.72 -4.77
C PRO A 130 -6.28 -1.96 -5.38
N LYS A 131 -5.64 -2.73 -4.52
CA LYS A 131 -5.02 -4.03 -4.81
C LYS A 131 -5.62 -5.15 -3.98
N GLU A 132 -6.79 -4.91 -3.37
CA GLU A 132 -7.57 -5.87 -2.58
C GLU A 132 -7.07 -6.02 -1.14
N SER A 133 -7.91 -6.68 -0.33
CA SER A 133 -7.87 -6.56 1.12
C SER A 133 -7.83 -5.07 1.49
N TYR A 134 -6.74 -4.60 2.09
CA TYR A 134 -6.56 -3.23 2.55
C TYR A 134 -5.36 -2.54 1.89
N ILE A 135 -4.80 -3.16 0.84
CA ILE A 135 -3.61 -2.68 0.15
C ILE A 135 -4.02 -1.83 -1.06
N TYR A 136 -3.33 -0.72 -1.19
CA TYR A 136 -3.46 0.22 -2.29
C TYR A 136 -2.07 0.49 -2.88
N ALA A 137 -2.04 0.97 -4.11
CA ALA A 137 -0.85 1.49 -4.73
C ALA A 137 -1.13 2.91 -5.22
N LEU A 138 -0.34 3.88 -4.75
CA LEU A 138 -0.26 5.18 -5.39
C LEU A 138 0.66 5.04 -6.60
N THR A 139 0.12 5.23 -7.80
CA THR A 139 0.90 5.26 -9.04
C THR A 139 1.59 6.60 -9.17
N LEU A 140 2.89 6.61 -9.40
CA LEU A 140 3.69 7.81 -9.56
C LEU A 140 4.16 7.95 -11.01
N GLN A 141 4.86 9.05 -11.31
CA GLN A 141 5.54 9.19 -12.59
C GLN A 141 6.61 8.10 -12.78
N ASN A 142 7.07 7.91 -14.02
CA ASN A 142 8.14 6.95 -14.36
C ASN A 142 7.87 5.50 -13.97
N ASN A 143 6.59 5.12 -13.82
CA ASN A 143 6.20 3.77 -13.41
C ASN A 143 6.74 3.38 -12.02
N HIS A 144 6.84 4.37 -11.12
CA HIS A 144 7.11 4.14 -9.71
C HIS A 144 5.81 3.94 -8.93
N PHE A 145 5.91 3.28 -7.79
CA PHE A 145 4.76 2.89 -6.96
C PHE A 145 5.06 3.12 -5.49
N LEU A 146 4.11 3.73 -4.78
CA LEU A 146 4.11 3.74 -3.32
C LEU A 146 3.03 2.77 -2.84
N MET A 147 3.44 1.72 -2.15
CA MET A 147 2.55 0.74 -1.56
C MET A 147 1.96 1.30 -0.28
N LEU A 148 0.64 1.21 -0.15
CA LEU A 148 -0.14 1.83 0.90
C LEU A 148 -1.01 0.79 1.61
N ARG A 149 -1.14 0.94 2.93
CA ARG A 149 -2.16 0.31 3.77
C ARG A 149 -3.20 1.37 4.11
N HIS A 150 -4.46 1.15 3.74
CA HIS A 150 -5.56 2.00 4.22
C HIS A 150 -5.63 1.93 5.76
N ILE A 151 -5.96 3.01 6.45
CA ILE A 151 -6.17 2.97 7.92
C ILE A 151 -7.64 3.25 8.20
N LYS A 152 -8.09 4.44 7.79
CA LYS A 152 -9.45 4.93 8.00
C LYS A 152 -9.71 6.11 7.08
N GLU A 153 -10.93 6.23 6.54
CA GLU A 153 -11.33 7.35 5.68
C GLU A 153 -10.29 7.61 4.56
N ARG A 154 -9.68 8.80 4.53
CA ARG A 154 -8.66 9.20 3.56
C ARG A 154 -7.21 8.98 4.04
N TRP A 155 -7.01 8.28 5.14
CA TRP A 155 -5.70 8.02 5.74
C TRP A 155 -5.11 6.69 5.28
N PHE A 156 -3.84 6.76 4.89
CA PHE A 156 -3.05 5.63 4.43
C PHE A 156 -1.68 5.64 5.10
N ARG A 157 -1.23 4.48 5.55
CA ARG A 157 0.17 4.26 5.94
C ARG A 157 0.98 3.83 4.72
N CYS A 158 2.12 4.45 4.47
CA CYS A 158 3.05 3.97 3.46
C CYS A 158 3.81 2.72 3.94
N LEU A 159 4.00 1.75 3.04
CA LEU A 159 4.66 0.47 3.34
C LEU A 159 6.00 0.33 2.63
N ALA A 160 6.05 0.65 1.35
CA ALA A 160 7.23 0.49 0.51
C ALA A 160 7.17 1.41 -0.72
N TYR A 161 8.32 1.83 -1.24
CA TYR A 161 8.45 2.54 -2.51
C TYR A 161 9.23 1.68 -3.49
N LEU A 162 8.71 1.55 -4.71
CA LEU A 162 9.18 0.61 -5.72
C LEU A 162 9.30 1.36 -7.05
N THR A 163 10.46 1.28 -7.69
CA THR A 163 10.79 2.07 -8.89
C THR A 163 10.53 1.34 -10.20
N ASP A 164 10.09 0.09 -10.13
CA ASP A 164 9.84 -0.74 -11.30
C ASP A 164 8.64 -1.70 -11.10
N HIS A 165 8.14 -2.23 -12.21
CA HIS A 165 6.97 -3.11 -12.22
C HIS A 165 7.24 -4.50 -11.64
N ASP A 166 8.47 -5.00 -11.72
CA ASP A 166 8.81 -6.34 -11.27
C ASP A 166 8.88 -6.40 -9.75
N SER A 167 9.55 -5.44 -9.13
CA SER A 167 9.58 -5.24 -7.67
C SER A 167 8.17 -4.99 -7.11
N TYR A 168 7.37 -4.18 -7.82
CA TYR A 168 5.96 -3.98 -7.52
C TYR A 168 5.12 -5.27 -7.55
N SER A 169 5.32 -6.07 -8.59
CA SER A 169 4.62 -7.34 -8.76
C SER A 169 5.04 -8.35 -7.70
N GLU A 170 6.34 -8.44 -7.39
CA GLU A 170 6.87 -9.33 -6.37
C GLU A 170 6.32 -9.00 -4.97
N PHE A 171 6.28 -7.72 -4.60
CA PHE A 171 5.67 -7.27 -3.34
C PHE A 171 4.24 -7.80 -3.19
N LEU A 172 3.43 -7.63 -4.24
CA LEU A 172 2.04 -8.11 -4.23
C LEU A 172 1.95 -9.64 -4.21
N ASN A 173 2.81 -10.34 -4.94
CA ASN A 173 2.80 -11.79 -4.97
C ASN A 173 3.13 -12.38 -3.59
N VAL A 174 4.10 -11.80 -2.86
CA VAL A 174 4.40 -12.17 -1.47
C VAL A 174 3.17 -11.95 -0.59
N PHE A 175 2.61 -10.74 -0.61
CA PHE A 175 1.44 -10.37 0.18
C PHE A 175 0.26 -11.34 -0.05
N PHE A 176 -0.14 -11.56 -1.30
CA PHE A 176 -1.28 -12.42 -1.61
C PHE A 176 -1.00 -13.89 -1.31
N THR A 177 0.22 -14.37 -1.55
CA THR A 177 0.59 -15.76 -1.23
C THR A 177 0.44 -16.02 0.26
N ASN A 178 0.92 -15.10 1.09
CA ASN A 178 0.83 -15.21 2.54
C ASN A 178 -0.58 -15.03 3.06
N LYS A 179 -1.39 -14.17 2.43
CA LYS A 179 -2.77 -13.93 2.87
C LYS A 179 -3.76 -15.03 2.45
N THR A 180 -3.48 -15.76 1.37
CA THR A 180 -4.38 -16.82 0.84
C THR A 180 -4.00 -18.24 1.20
N THR A 181 -2.80 -18.46 1.74
CA THR A 181 -2.34 -19.80 2.14
C THR A 181 -2.19 -19.81 3.67
N PRO A 182 -2.89 -20.72 4.37
CA PRO A 182 -2.77 -20.88 5.83
C PRO A 182 -1.33 -21.07 6.31
#